data_AF-A0A7G8GW78-F1
#
_entry.id   AF-A0A7G8GW78-F1
#
_cell.length_a   1.000
_cell.length_b   1.000
_cell.length_c   1.000
_cell.angle_alpha   90.00
_cell.angle_beta   90.00
_cell.angle_gamma   90.00
#
_symmetry.space_group_name_H-M   'P 1'
#
loop_
_entity.id
_entity.type
_entity.pdbx_description
1 polymer ?
#
loop_
_entity_poly.entity_id
_entity_poly.type
_entity_poly.pdbx_seq_one_letter_code
_entity_poly.pdbx_strand_id
1 'polypeptide(L)'
;MTRKRPIDAVPWGPNDPQEDELGLARLSIDTNMAGMAFPLAYSWFFRRNVLGSSAAFERQWLHFTKLTWLHDGYGKAGLLIKNSAHSARVELVLRHFPRARFVLLRRDRQDSIRSLVQVKQRLGSLVELQPLPDAVTQVEETVAAHRKLLEDFEASRHRIPAGQLVELPYEELIRHPLAALKRIYDELGLSSWPVAQAPLSARIAQARSYTADPVTLPLAAEQRLNDLMEEA
;
A
#
# COMPACT_ATOMS: atom_id res chain seq x y z
N MET A 1 11.04 -16.59 -12.42
CA MET A 1 10.39 -15.28 -12.16
C MET A 1 10.26 -14.54 -13.47
N THR A 2 9.10 -13.91 -13.71
CA THR A 2 8.90 -13.01 -14.87
C THR A 2 9.75 -11.75 -14.71
N ARG A 3 10.17 -11.11 -15.82
CA ARG A 3 10.93 -9.84 -15.76
C ARG A 3 10.11 -8.64 -15.29
N LYS A 4 8.78 -8.74 -15.36
CA LYS A 4 7.81 -7.75 -14.88
C LYS A 4 6.84 -8.41 -13.90
N ARG A 5 6.36 -7.68 -12.90
CA ARG A 5 5.34 -8.17 -11.98
C ARG A 5 4.05 -8.46 -12.74
N PRO A 6 3.37 -9.58 -12.46
CA PRO A 6 2.15 -9.97 -13.15
C PRO A 6 0.94 -9.07 -12.80
N ILE A 7 1.01 -8.30 -11.70
CA ILE A 7 -0.10 -7.46 -11.24
C ILE A 7 -0.11 -6.06 -11.88
N ASP A 8 1.05 -5.47 -12.20
CA ASP A 8 1.15 -4.05 -12.60
C ASP A 8 2.27 -3.76 -13.61
N ALA A 9 2.88 -4.80 -14.19
CA ALA A 9 3.92 -4.72 -15.21
C ALA A 9 5.21 -3.98 -14.78
N VAL A 10 5.41 -3.71 -13.49
CA VAL A 10 6.63 -3.07 -12.98
C VAL A 10 7.82 -4.04 -13.08
N PRO A 11 8.97 -3.63 -13.63
CA PRO A 11 10.19 -4.43 -13.60
C PRO A 11 10.56 -4.80 -12.16
N TRP A 12 10.88 -6.07 -11.93
CA TRP A 12 11.21 -6.56 -10.59
C TRP A 12 12.21 -7.71 -10.62
N GLY A 13 12.93 -7.85 -9.50
CA GLY A 13 13.81 -8.96 -9.19
C GLY A 13 13.71 -9.36 -7.71
N PRO A 14 14.50 -10.35 -7.30
CA PRO A 14 14.46 -10.90 -5.94
C PRO A 14 14.86 -9.89 -4.86
N ASN A 15 15.58 -8.84 -5.23
CA ASN A 15 16.06 -7.80 -4.31
C ASN A 15 15.22 -6.51 -4.36
N ASP A 16 14.18 -6.44 -5.19
CA ASP A 16 13.30 -5.27 -5.23
C ASP A 16 12.38 -5.24 -3.99
N PRO A 17 12.13 -4.05 -3.43
CA PRO A 17 11.33 -3.91 -2.21
C PRO A 17 9.90 -4.42 -2.42
N GLN A 18 9.38 -5.11 -1.42
CA GLN A 18 8.01 -5.62 -1.36
C GLN A 18 7.27 -5.04 -0.15
N GLU A 19 5.95 -5.16 -0.16
CA GLU A 19 5.13 -4.81 1.01
C GLU A 19 5.45 -5.72 2.20
N ASP A 20 5.44 -5.15 3.40
CA ASP A 20 5.58 -5.93 4.63
C ASP A 20 4.43 -6.94 4.80
N GLU A 21 3.25 -6.66 4.24
CA GLU A 21 2.12 -7.58 4.17
C GLU A 21 2.47 -8.93 3.50
N LEU A 22 3.30 -8.93 2.45
CA LEU A 22 3.73 -10.16 1.78
C LEU A 22 4.74 -10.96 2.63
N GLY A 23 5.52 -10.28 3.47
CA GLY A 23 6.38 -10.92 4.45
C GLY A 23 5.58 -11.55 5.58
N LEU A 24 4.63 -10.78 6.14
CA LEU A 24 3.69 -11.24 7.15
C LEU A 24 2.88 -12.45 6.71
N ALA A 25 2.39 -12.46 5.46
CA ALA A 25 1.58 -13.55 4.91
C ALA A 25 2.33 -14.90 4.86
N ARG A 26 3.66 -14.89 4.87
CA ARG A 26 4.49 -16.11 4.96
C ARG A 26 4.59 -16.67 6.38
N LEU A 27 4.24 -15.86 7.37
CA LEU A 27 4.33 -16.23 8.78
C LEU A 27 2.94 -16.49 9.39
N SER A 28 1.86 -15.95 8.82
CA SER A 28 0.48 -16.16 9.29
C SER A 28 -0.57 -15.87 8.23
N ILE A 29 -1.73 -16.53 8.37
CA ILE A 29 -2.96 -16.28 7.60
C ILE A 29 -3.79 -15.11 8.14
N ASP A 30 -3.46 -14.56 9.32
CA ASP A 30 -4.13 -13.37 9.88
C ASP A 30 -3.61 -12.07 9.23
N THR A 31 -3.67 -12.01 7.89
CA THR A 31 -3.26 -10.86 7.06
C THR A 31 -4.33 -10.50 6.03
N ASN A 32 -4.28 -9.31 5.43
CA ASN A 32 -5.11 -8.91 4.30
C ASN A 32 -4.87 -9.81 3.08
N MET A 33 -3.67 -10.39 2.95
CA MET A 33 -3.33 -11.33 1.89
C MET A 33 -4.14 -12.62 1.95
N ALA A 34 -4.62 -13.03 3.12
CA ALA A 34 -5.55 -14.16 3.20
C ALA A 34 -6.89 -13.83 2.52
N GLY A 35 -7.35 -12.58 2.59
CA GLY A 35 -8.51 -12.14 1.81
C GLY A 35 -8.28 -12.18 0.30
N MET A 36 -7.03 -12.09 -0.16
CA MET A 36 -6.71 -12.27 -1.59
C MET A 36 -6.72 -13.75 -2.00
N ALA A 37 -6.34 -14.67 -1.11
CA ALA A 37 -6.41 -16.11 -1.33
C ALA A 37 -7.84 -16.67 -1.19
N PHE A 38 -8.67 -16.06 -0.34
CA PHE A 38 -10.06 -16.43 -0.10
C PHE A 38 -10.99 -15.25 -0.42
N PRO A 39 -11.10 -14.85 -1.69
CA PRO A 39 -11.77 -13.61 -2.08
C PRO A 39 -13.27 -13.58 -1.75
N LEU A 40 -13.98 -14.71 -1.71
CA LEU A 40 -15.38 -14.74 -1.26
C LEU A 40 -15.55 -14.45 0.24
N ALA A 41 -14.46 -14.53 1.01
CA ALA A 41 -14.40 -14.16 2.41
C ALA A 41 -13.58 -12.87 2.63
N TYR A 42 -13.26 -12.10 1.57
CA TYR A 42 -12.38 -10.94 1.65
C TYR A 42 -12.81 -9.96 2.74
N SER A 43 -14.11 -9.63 2.80
CA SER A 43 -14.62 -8.69 3.80
C SER A 43 -14.41 -9.15 5.25
N TRP A 44 -14.41 -10.45 5.52
CA TRP A 44 -14.12 -11.01 6.84
C TRP A 44 -12.64 -10.85 7.20
N PHE A 45 -11.74 -11.25 6.30
CA PHE A 45 -10.29 -11.09 6.49
C PHE A 45 -9.89 -9.63 6.61
N PHE A 46 -10.46 -8.75 5.78
CA PHE A 46 -10.22 -7.31 5.85
C PHE A 46 -10.63 -6.72 7.20
N ARG A 47 -11.87 -6.98 7.66
CA ARG A 47 -12.32 -6.50 8.97
C ARG A 47 -11.46 -7.03 10.12
N ARG A 48 -11.12 -8.32 10.09
CA ARG A 48 -10.34 -8.97 11.15
C ARG A 48 -8.89 -8.49 11.21
N ASN A 49 -8.24 -8.41 10.05
CA ASN A 49 -6.78 -8.29 9.96
C ASN A 49 -6.31 -6.88 9.61
N VAL A 50 -7.13 -6.06 8.95
CA VAL A 50 -6.79 -4.66 8.61
C VAL A 50 -7.36 -3.71 9.64
N LEU A 51 -8.68 -3.76 9.87
CA LEU A 51 -9.36 -2.84 10.79
C LEU A 51 -9.21 -3.24 12.24
N GLY A 52 -9.14 -4.55 12.49
CA GLY A 52 -8.79 -5.13 13.77
C GLY A 52 -7.28 -5.30 13.91
N SER A 53 -6.80 -5.25 15.17
CA SER A 53 -5.50 -5.80 15.54
C SER A 53 -5.69 -6.70 16.75
N SER A 54 -5.23 -7.94 16.65
CA SER A 54 -5.11 -8.83 17.79
C SER A 54 -3.72 -8.66 18.43
N ALA A 55 -3.61 -8.92 19.74
CA ALA A 55 -2.29 -8.93 20.39
C ALA A 55 -1.32 -9.94 19.75
N ALA A 56 -1.83 -11.01 19.15
CA ALA A 56 -1.02 -11.97 18.40
C ALA A 56 -0.47 -11.36 17.11
N PHE A 57 -1.32 -10.71 16.32
CA PHE A 57 -0.91 -10.00 15.11
C PHE A 57 0.11 -8.90 15.43
N GLU A 58 -0.14 -8.08 16.45
CA GLU A 58 0.75 -7.00 16.85
C GLU A 58 2.15 -7.50 17.23
N ARG A 59 2.23 -8.60 18.00
CA ARG A 59 3.51 -9.26 18.32
C ARG A 59 4.22 -9.77 17.06
N GLN A 60 3.48 -10.37 16.14
CA GLN A 60 4.02 -10.92 14.91
C GLN A 60 4.53 -9.83 13.95
N TRP A 61 3.78 -8.75 13.79
CA TRP A 61 4.20 -7.58 13.04
C TRP A 61 5.46 -6.96 13.61
N LEU A 62 5.52 -6.73 14.92
CA LEU A 62 6.73 -6.24 15.56
C LEU A 62 7.93 -7.16 15.38
N HIS A 63 7.72 -8.48 15.50
CA HIS A 63 8.77 -9.46 15.31
C HIS A 63 9.31 -9.39 13.87
N PHE A 64 8.41 -9.38 12.88
CA PHE A 64 8.79 -9.25 11.47
C PHE A 64 9.53 -7.94 11.18
N THR A 65 9.01 -6.80 11.64
CA THR A 65 9.66 -5.48 11.49
C THR A 65 11.06 -5.46 12.10
N LYS A 66 11.25 -6.06 13.29
CA LYS A 66 12.57 -6.17 13.94
C LYS A 66 13.52 -7.06 13.15
N LEU A 67 13.05 -8.19 12.61
CA LEU A 67 13.86 -9.05 11.75
C LEU A 67 14.30 -8.33 10.48
N THR A 68 13.39 -7.59 9.82
CA THR A 68 13.75 -6.77 8.65
C THR A 68 14.80 -5.73 9.00
N TRP A 69 14.68 -5.05 10.14
CA TRP A 69 15.69 -4.09 10.61
C TRP A 69 17.03 -4.75 10.92
N LEU A 70 17.05 -5.93 11.55
CA LEU A 70 18.29 -6.65 11.83
C LEU A 70 18.99 -7.11 10.54
N HIS A 71 18.22 -7.51 9.52
CA HIS A 71 18.76 -7.97 8.24
C HIS A 71 19.28 -6.82 7.37
N ASP A 72 18.51 -5.73 7.24
CA ASP A 72 18.75 -4.70 6.22
C ASP A 72 19.00 -3.29 6.82
N GLY A 73 19.06 -3.15 8.13
CA GLY A 73 19.23 -1.86 8.82
C GLY A 73 20.68 -1.41 9.02
N TYR A 74 21.68 -2.26 8.75
CA TYR A 74 23.08 -1.91 8.96
C TYR A 74 23.48 -0.68 8.13
N GLY A 75 24.01 0.34 8.80
CA GLY A 75 24.40 1.62 8.17
C GLY A 75 23.21 2.52 7.76
N LYS A 76 21.97 2.16 8.08
CA LYS A 76 20.77 2.96 7.77
C LYS A 76 20.32 3.76 8.99
N ALA A 77 19.67 4.90 8.73
CA ALA A 77 19.11 5.77 9.77
C ALA A 77 17.65 5.44 10.13
N GLY A 78 16.99 4.57 9.36
CA GLY A 78 15.61 4.18 9.58
C GLY A 78 15.14 3.11 8.60
N LEU A 79 14.05 2.45 8.96
CA LEU A 79 13.36 1.46 8.13
C LEU A 79 12.20 2.14 7.38
N LEU A 80 12.12 1.92 6.07
CA LEU A 80 10.98 2.33 5.25
C LEU A 80 10.15 1.09 4.91
N ILE A 81 8.90 1.07 5.38
CA ILE A 81 7.90 0.04 5.03
C ILE A 81 6.74 0.70 4.30
N LYS A 82 6.07 -0.05 3.41
CA LYS A 82 4.89 0.42 2.69
C LYS A 82 3.84 -0.69 2.62
N ASN A 83 2.62 -0.32 2.98
CA ASN A 83 1.43 -1.15 2.86
C ASN A 83 0.19 -0.26 3.06
N SER A 84 -0.81 -0.41 2.20
CA SER A 84 -2.04 0.41 2.26
C SER A 84 -2.85 0.17 3.54
N ALA A 85 -2.75 -1.01 4.14
CA ALA A 85 -3.36 -1.33 5.43
C ALA A 85 -2.83 -0.47 6.58
N HIS A 86 -1.63 0.12 6.45
CA HIS A 86 -1.09 1.02 7.48
C HIS A 86 -1.92 2.29 7.65
N SER A 87 -2.75 2.67 6.67
CA SER A 87 -3.70 3.78 6.78
C SER A 87 -4.69 3.58 7.94
N ALA A 88 -5.10 2.33 8.19
CA ALA A 88 -5.96 1.98 9.32
C ALA A 88 -5.18 1.62 10.61
N ARG A 89 -3.84 1.62 10.56
CA ARG A 89 -2.98 1.16 11.68
C ARG A 89 -2.09 2.27 12.25
N VAL A 90 -2.37 3.55 11.96
CA VAL A 90 -1.59 4.70 12.44
C VAL A 90 -1.36 4.63 13.96
N GLU A 91 -2.40 4.37 14.74
CA GLU A 91 -2.29 4.28 16.20
C GLU A 91 -1.40 3.13 16.67
N LEU A 92 -1.52 1.97 16.03
CA LEU A 92 -0.68 0.81 16.33
C LEU A 92 0.78 1.12 16.02
N VAL A 93 1.05 1.79 14.90
CA VAL A 93 2.42 2.21 14.52
C VAL A 93 2.97 3.19 15.54
N LEU A 94 2.22 4.24 15.92
CA LEU A 94 2.67 5.25 16.88
C LEU A 94 2.89 4.67 18.28
N ARG A 95 2.10 3.67 18.70
CA ARG A 95 2.28 3.00 20.00
C ARG A 95 3.66 2.35 20.13
N HIS A 96 4.15 1.74 19.05
CA HIS A 96 5.44 1.04 19.04
C HIS A 96 6.60 1.90 18.56
N PHE A 97 6.31 2.84 17.68
CA PHE A 97 7.29 3.74 17.07
C PHE A 97 6.77 5.19 17.16
N PRO A 98 6.86 5.85 18.33
CA PRO A 98 6.35 7.22 18.51
C PRO A 98 7.07 8.29 17.66
N ARG A 99 8.20 7.93 17.06
CA ARG A 99 8.98 8.76 16.13
C ARG A 99 8.81 8.33 14.67
N ALA A 100 7.84 7.46 14.39
CA ALA A 100 7.50 7.07 13.02
C ALA A 100 7.12 8.31 12.21
N ARG A 101 7.43 8.26 10.92
CA ARG A 101 7.05 9.31 9.97
C ARG A 101 6.18 8.66 8.90
N PHE A 102 5.15 9.37 8.50
CA PHE A 102 4.10 8.91 7.60
C PHE A 102 4.18 9.68 6.29
N VAL A 103 4.07 8.96 5.18
CA VAL A 103 3.88 9.53 3.86
C VAL A 103 2.58 8.93 3.32
N LEU A 104 1.58 9.78 3.12
CA LEU A 104 0.32 9.40 2.48
C LEU A 104 0.31 9.91 1.05
N LEU A 105 0.16 8.99 0.09
CA LEU A 105 -0.10 9.37 -1.30
C LEU A 105 -1.61 9.58 -1.49
N ARG A 106 -1.99 10.76 -1.96
CA ARG A 106 -3.37 11.10 -2.33
C ARG A 106 -3.52 10.94 -3.84
N ARG A 107 -4.48 10.14 -4.29
CA ARG A 107 -4.80 9.93 -5.70
C ARG A 107 -6.31 10.09 -5.86
N ASP A 108 -6.76 10.40 -7.07
CA ASP A 108 -8.18 10.32 -7.40
C ASP A 108 -8.80 8.99 -6.91
N ARG A 109 -9.97 9.10 -6.28
CA ARG A 109 -10.63 7.98 -5.61
C ARG A 109 -11.10 6.93 -6.60
N GLN A 110 -11.71 7.34 -7.71
CA GLN A 110 -12.18 6.41 -8.73
C GLN A 110 -11.00 5.68 -9.37
N ASP A 111 -9.95 6.39 -9.75
CA ASP A 111 -8.75 5.81 -10.34
C ASP A 111 -8.04 4.84 -9.40
N SER A 112 -8.01 5.15 -8.10
CA SER A 112 -7.49 4.26 -7.07
C SER A 112 -8.32 2.98 -6.99
N ILE A 113 -9.65 3.09 -6.97
CA ILE A 113 -10.54 1.93 -6.90
C ILE A 113 -10.45 1.08 -8.16
N ARG A 114 -10.49 1.67 -9.36
CA ARG A 114 -10.31 0.94 -10.64
C ARG A 114 -9.01 0.14 -10.63
N SER A 115 -7.92 0.79 -10.23
CA SER A 115 -6.59 0.17 -10.16
C SER A 115 -6.55 -0.96 -9.13
N LEU A 116 -7.16 -0.77 -7.96
CA LEU A 116 -7.23 -1.80 -6.92
C LEU A 116 -8.08 -3.01 -7.34
N VAL A 117 -9.19 -2.81 -8.04
CA VAL A 117 -10.01 -3.92 -8.58
C VAL A 117 -9.19 -4.77 -9.53
N GLN A 118 -8.47 -4.15 -10.48
CA GLN A 118 -7.59 -4.86 -11.41
C GLN A 118 -6.46 -5.61 -10.68
N VAL A 119 -5.82 -4.97 -9.69
CA VAL A 119 -4.77 -5.60 -8.87
C VAL A 119 -5.32 -6.79 -8.10
N LYS A 120 -6.50 -6.66 -7.47
CA LYS A 120 -7.12 -7.76 -6.72
C LYS A 120 -7.49 -8.94 -7.61
N GLN A 121 -8.06 -8.70 -8.79
CA GLN A 121 -8.37 -9.79 -9.73
C GLN A 121 -7.10 -10.50 -10.22
N ARG A 122 -6.06 -9.75 -10.60
CA ARG A 122 -4.78 -10.31 -11.05
C ARG A 122 -4.03 -11.03 -9.95
N LEU A 123 -4.04 -10.47 -8.74
CA LEU A 123 -3.37 -11.08 -7.59
C LEU A 123 -4.13 -12.33 -7.13
N GLY A 124 -5.44 -12.23 -7.02
CA GLY A 124 -6.34 -13.35 -6.72
C GLY A 124 -6.09 -14.51 -7.69
N SER A 125 -6.07 -14.28 -9.01
CA SER A 125 -5.81 -15.37 -9.98
C SER A 125 -4.44 -16.05 -9.83
N LEU A 126 -3.50 -15.45 -9.09
CA LEU A 126 -2.18 -16.04 -8.83
C LEU A 126 -2.11 -16.81 -7.51
N VAL A 127 -2.98 -16.50 -6.55
CA VAL A 127 -2.91 -17.02 -5.17
C VAL A 127 -4.22 -17.63 -4.68
N GLU A 128 -5.22 -17.74 -5.56
CA GLU A 128 -6.58 -18.15 -5.22
C GLU A 128 -6.65 -19.57 -4.67
N LEU A 129 -7.41 -19.69 -3.58
CA LEU A 129 -7.89 -20.93 -2.99
C LEU A 129 -9.44 -20.98 -3.03
N GLN A 130 -10.08 -19.97 -3.62
CA GLN A 130 -11.51 -19.89 -3.94
C GLN A 130 -11.69 -19.16 -5.28
N PRO A 131 -12.81 -19.39 -6.01
CA PRO A 131 -13.09 -18.65 -7.23
C PRO A 131 -13.09 -17.14 -7.03
N LEU A 132 -12.58 -16.39 -8.01
CA LEU A 132 -12.70 -14.94 -8.02
C LEU A 132 -14.18 -14.49 -8.03
N PRO A 133 -14.52 -13.40 -7.32
CA PRO A 133 -15.79 -12.74 -7.50
C PRO A 133 -15.90 -12.17 -8.91
N ASP A 134 -17.13 -11.98 -9.38
CA ASP A 134 -17.37 -11.19 -10.59
C ASP A 134 -16.89 -9.74 -10.41
N ALA A 135 -16.71 -9.03 -11.52
CA ALA A 135 -16.15 -7.69 -11.50
C ALA A 135 -17.00 -6.66 -10.74
N VAL A 136 -18.33 -6.82 -10.71
CA VAL A 136 -19.25 -5.92 -10.00
C VAL A 136 -19.08 -6.12 -8.49
N THR A 137 -19.14 -7.37 -8.04
CA THR A 137 -18.88 -7.73 -6.63
C THR A 137 -17.48 -7.25 -6.19
N GLN A 138 -16.46 -7.42 -7.03
CA GLN A 138 -15.11 -6.96 -6.72
C GLN A 138 -15.02 -5.43 -6.55
N VAL A 139 -15.77 -4.66 -7.35
CA VAL A 139 -15.89 -3.20 -7.22
C VAL A 139 -16.52 -2.84 -5.88
N GLU A 140 -17.66 -3.44 -5.53
CA GLU A 140 -18.38 -3.15 -4.28
C GLU A 140 -17.49 -3.36 -3.04
N GLU A 141 -16.82 -4.51 -2.98
CA GLU A 141 -15.89 -4.84 -1.90
C GLU A 141 -14.70 -3.88 -1.84
N THR A 142 -14.20 -3.45 -3.00
CA THR A 142 -13.05 -2.53 -3.07
C THR A 142 -13.44 -1.12 -2.67
N VAL A 143 -14.61 -0.63 -3.09
CA VAL A 143 -15.18 0.64 -2.64
C VAL A 143 -15.34 0.64 -1.11
N ALA A 144 -15.94 -0.42 -0.55
CA ALA A 144 -16.16 -0.53 0.88
C ALA A 144 -14.85 -0.56 1.68
N ALA A 145 -13.88 -1.38 1.26
CA ALA A 145 -12.57 -1.46 1.91
C ALA A 145 -11.78 -0.15 1.79
N HIS A 146 -11.76 0.46 0.61
CA HIS A 146 -11.06 1.73 0.37
C HIS A 146 -11.64 2.87 1.22
N ARG A 147 -12.98 2.99 1.26
CA ARG A 147 -13.68 3.96 2.11
C ARG A 147 -13.24 3.79 3.57
N LYS A 148 -13.26 2.56 4.08
CA LYS A 148 -12.93 2.29 5.48
C LYS A 148 -11.46 2.57 5.84
N LEU A 149 -10.53 2.29 4.92
CA LEU A 149 -9.11 2.66 5.10
C LEU A 149 -8.92 4.17 5.26
N LEU A 150 -9.63 4.96 4.44
CA LEU A 150 -9.57 6.41 4.51
C LEU A 150 -10.24 6.95 5.78
N GLU A 151 -11.42 6.44 6.13
CA GLU A 151 -12.12 6.81 7.36
C GLU A 151 -11.24 6.59 8.60
N ASP A 152 -10.59 5.43 8.71
CA ASP A 152 -9.71 5.11 9.84
C ASP A 152 -8.43 5.96 9.84
N PHE A 153 -7.89 6.28 8.66
CA PHE A 153 -6.79 7.24 8.55
C PHE A 153 -7.22 8.63 9.04
N GLU A 154 -8.33 9.18 8.54
CA GLU A 154 -8.80 10.51 8.94
C GLU A 154 -9.12 10.57 10.44
N ALA A 155 -9.75 9.51 10.98
CA ALA A 155 -10.04 9.39 12.41
C ALA A 155 -8.77 9.39 13.27
N SER A 156 -7.67 8.82 12.78
CA SER A 156 -6.39 8.73 13.50
C SER A 156 -5.39 9.84 13.16
N ARG A 157 -5.63 10.61 12.09
CA ARG A 157 -4.73 11.64 11.56
C ARG A 157 -4.28 12.65 12.61
N HIS A 158 -5.20 13.09 13.47
CA HIS A 158 -4.93 14.05 14.54
C HIS A 158 -3.94 13.55 15.60
N ARG A 159 -3.69 12.23 15.68
CA ARG A 159 -2.73 11.63 16.60
C ARG A 159 -1.29 11.67 16.07
N ILE A 160 -1.10 11.93 14.78
CA ILE A 160 0.23 12.05 14.19
C ILE A 160 0.83 13.41 14.60
N PRO A 161 1.97 13.44 15.30
CA PRO A 161 2.63 14.69 15.68
C PRO A 161 2.95 15.58 14.47
N ALA A 162 2.94 16.89 14.70
CA ALA A 162 3.37 17.85 13.69
C ALA A 162 4.79 17.55 13.19
N GLY A 163 5.01 17.63 11.87
CA GLY A 163 6.28 17.28 11.23
C GLY A 163 6.52 15.77 11.03
N GLN A 164 5.56 14.91 11.38
CA GLN A 164 5.65 13.45 11.12
C GLN A 164 4.72 12.98 10.00
N LEU A 165 3.96 13.85 9.33
CA LEU A 165 3.08 13.49 8.21
C LEU A 165 3.38 14.36 7.00
N VAL A 166 3.57 13.71 5.85
CA VAL A 166 3.54 14.35 4.53
C VAL A 166 2.41 13.74 3.72
N GLU A 167 1.57 14.60 3.16
CA GLU A 167 0.54 14.23 2.20
C GLU A 167 0.94 14.73 0.82
N LEU A 168 1.11 13.79 -0.12
CA LEU A 168 1.65 14.06 -1.44
C LEU A 168 0.64 13.62 -2.51
N PRO A 169 0.22 14.51 -3.43
CA PRO A 169 -0.54 14.11 -4.60
C PRO A 169 0.26 13.12 -5.46
N TYR A 170 -0.37 12.01 -5.83
CA TYR A 170 0.23 10.97 -6.66
C TYR A 170 0.71 11.54 -8.00
N GLU A 171 -0.03 12.49 -8.56
CA GLU A 171 0.27 13.15 -9.83
C GLU A 171 1.57 13.96 -9.77
N GLU A 172 1.90 14.55 -8.61
CA GLU A 172 3.19 15.22 -8.40
C GLU A 172 4.35 14.21 -8.46
N LEU A 173 4.18 13.04 -7.86
CA LEU A 173 5.18 11.97 -7.90
C LEU A 173 5.39 11.46 -9.32
N ILE A 174 4.34 11.39 -10.14
CA ILE A 174 4.45 10.96 -11.54
C ILE A 174 5.08 12.03 -12.43
N ARG A 175 4.65 13.30 -12.31
CA ARG A 175 5.12 14.39 -13.19
C ARG A 175 6.48 14.94 -12.80
N HIS A 176 6.74 15.03 -11.50
CA HIS A 176 7.94 15.66 -10.93
C HIS A 176 8.57 14.81 -9.81
N PRO A 177 8.95 13.54 -10.07
CA PRO A 177 9.31 12.56 -9.05
C PRO A 177 10.44 13.04 -8.13
N LEU A 178 11.50 13.64 -8.68
CA LEU A 178 12.64 14.08 -7.87
C LEU A 178 12.26 15.26 -6.94
N ALA A 179 11.42 16.18 -7.42
CA ALA A 179 10.96 17.31 -6.60
C ALA A 179 9.99 16.83 -5.49
N ALA A 180 9.08 15.93 -5.83
CA ALA A 180 8.16 15.31 -4.89
C ALA A 180 8.91 14.52 -3.79
N LEU A 181 9.95 13.77 -4.16
CA LEU A 181 10.81 13.09 -3.19
C LEU A 181 11.61 14.07 -2.34
N LYS A 182 12.14 15.16 -2.91
CA LYS A 182 12.84 16.19 -2.13
C LYS A 182 11.92 16.81 -1.09
N ARG A 183 10.68 17.13 -1.47
CA ARG A 183 9.64 17.66 -0.57
C ARG A 183 9.40 16.73 0.63
N ILE A 184 9.30 15.42 0.40
CA ILE A 184 9.19 14.44 1.49
C ILE A 184 10.38 14.55 2.44
N TYR A 185 11.62 14.62 1.92
CA TYR A 185 12.81 14.74 2.76
C TYR A 185 12.82 16.03 3.58
N ASP A 186 12.50 17.16 2.95
CA ASP A 186 12.50 18.47 3.59
C ASP A 186 11.43 18.53 4.71
N GLU A 187 10.18 18.16 4.42
CA GLU A 187 9.06 18.24 5.36
C GLU A 187 9.21 17.26 6.55
N LEU A 188 9.83 16.10 6.32
CA LEU A 188 10.11 15.10 7.37
C LEU A 188 11.44 15.35 8.11
N GLY A 189 12.19 16.39 7.74
CA GLY A 189 13.49 16.72 8.33
C GLY A 189 14.54 15.62 8.14
N LEU A 190 14.55 14.97 6.96
CA LEU A 190 15.51 13.92 6.62
C LEU A 190 16.79 14.55 6.04
N SER A 191 17.85 14.61 6.84
CA SER A 191 19.14 15.19 6.47
C SER A 191 19.93 14.38 5.43
N SER A 192 19.45 13.20 5.04
CA SER A 192 20.12 12.29 4.10
C SER A 192 19.88 12.63 2.62
N TRP A 193 19.19 13.73 2.28
CA TRP A 193 18.97 14.14 0.89
C TRP A 193 20.26 14.22 0.04
N PRO A 194 21.39 14.82 0.52
CA PRO A 194 22.59 14.96 -0.28
C PRO A 194 23.17 13.63 -0.79
N VAL A 195 22.99 12.54 -0.02
CA VAL A 195 23.44 11.20 -0.41
C VAL A 195 22.36 10.39 -1.14
N ALA A 196 21.08 10.72 -0.92
CA ALA A 196 19.95 10.04 -1.55
C ALA A 196 19.64 10.54 -2.97
N GLN A 197 19.94 11.80 -3.29
CA GLN A 197 19.53 12.43 -4.55
C GLN A 197 20.05 11.68 -5.80
N ALA A 198 21.32 11.31 -5.82
CA ALA A 198 21.94 10.64 -6.96
C ALA A 198 21.34 9.23 -7.23
N PRO A 199 21.27 8.30 -6.25
CA PRO A 199 20.65 7.00 -6.49
C PRO A 199 19.15 7.10 -6.81
N LEU A 200 18.41 8.04 -6.20
CA LEU A 200 17.01 8.28 -6.55
C LEU A 200 16.85 8.75 -8.00
N SER A 201 17.70 9.69 -8.45
CA SER A 201 17.69 10.17 -9.84
C SER A 201 18.01 9.05 -10.83
N ALA A 202 18.97 8.18 -10.51
CA ALA A 202 19.30 7.02 -11.32
C ALA A 202 18.11 6.03 -11.41
N ARG A 203 17.45 5.76 -10.28
CA ARG A 203 16.27 4.88 -10.26
C ARG A 203 15.08 5.45 -11.04
N ILE A 204 14.86 6.77 -10.97
CA ILE A 204 13.85 7.48 -11.76
C ILE A 204 14.16 7.37 -13.26
N ALA A 205 15.42 7.58 -13.65
CA ALA A 205 15.84 7.45 -15.04
C ALA A 205 15.60 6.04 -15.60
N GLN A 206 15.92 5.00 -14.81
CA GLN A 206 15.66 3.60 -15.16
C GLN A 206 14.16 3.30 -15.31
N ALA A 207 13.31 3.95 -14.50
CA ALA A 207 11.86 3.77 -14.52
C ALA A 207 11.18 4.46 -15.72
N ARG A 208 11.86 5.29 -16.51
CA ARG A 208 11.26 5.99 -17.66
C ARG A 208 10.73 5.06 -18.76
N SER A 209 11.23 3.83 -18.83
CA SER A 209 10.77 2.80 -19.76
C SER A 209 9.56 2.00 -19.27
N TYR A 210 9.12 2.25 -18.03
CA TYR A 210 7.92 1.65 -17.49
C TYR A 210 6.67 2.35 -18.03
N THR A 211 5.77 1.55 -18.60
CA THR A 211 4.42 1.96 -18.96
C THR A 211 3.47 1.07 -18.18
N ALA A 212 2.57 1.68 -17.41
CA ALA A 212 1.52 0.96 -16.72
C ALA A 212 0.55 0.34 -17.74
N ASP A 213 0.03 -0.84 -17.42
CA ASP A 213 -1.07 -1.39 -18.21
C ASP A 213 -2.29 -0.45 -18.10
N PRO A 214 -3.11 -0.33 -19.16
CA PRO A 214 -4.39 0.35 -19.06
C PRO A 214 -5.22 -0.24 -17.92
N VAL A 215 -5.77 0.64 -17.09
CA VAL A 215 -6.72 0.29 -16.05
C VAL A 215 -8.11 0.40 -16.64
N THR A 216 -8.74 -0.74 -16.92
CA THR A 216 -10.10 -0.80 -17.47
C THR A 216 -10.94 -1.79 -16.67
N LEU A 217 -12.22 -1.45 -16.47
CA LEU A 217 -13.21 -2.34 -15.90
C LEU A 217 -14.23 -2.76 -16.97
N PRO A 218 -14.83 -3.95 -16.87
CA PRO A 218 -16.00 -4.29 -17.67
C PRO A 218 -17.13 -3.25 -17.48
N LEU A 219 -17.93 -3.00 -18.52
CA LEU A 219 -18.94 -1.94 -18.53
C LEU A 219 -19.85 -1.94 -17.29
N ALA A 220 -20.36 -3.11 -16.89
CA ALA A 220 -21.23 -3.24 -15.71
C ALA A 220 -20.52 -2.86 -14.40
N ALA A 221 -19.23 -3.19 -14.28
CA ALA A 221 -18.43 -2.85 -13.11
C ALA A 221 -18.06 -1.36 -13.08
N GLU A 222 -17.79 -0.76 -14.25
CA GLU A 222 -17.56 0.68 -14.38
C GLU A 222 -18.82 1.49 -14.03
N GLN A 223 -19.99 1.07 -14.52
CA GLN A 223 -21.28 1.66 -14.16
C GLN A 223 -21.51 1.58 -12.65
N ARG A 224 -21.31 0.38 -12.06
CA ARG A 224 -21.48 0.20 -10.62
C ARG A 224 -20.53 1.09 -9.80
N LEU A 225 -19.28 1.26 -10.26
CA LEU A 225 -18.35 2.17 -9.60
C LEU A 225 -18.87 3.61 -9.60
N ASN A 226 -19.37 4.10 -10.73
CA ASN A 226 -19.91 5.45 -10.84
C ASN A 226 -21.10 5.66 -9.89
N ASP A 227 -22.07 4.73 -9.88
CA ASP A 227 -23.23 4.78 -8.99
C ASP A 227 -22.80 4.90 -7.51
N LEU A 228 -21.86 4.05 -7.08
CA LEU A 228 -21.35 4.04 -5.70
C LEU A 228 -20.57 5.30 -5.32
N MET A 229 -20.03 6.05 -6.28
CA MET A 229 -19.36 7.31 -6.03
C MET A 229 -20.32 8.49 -5.99
N GLU A 230 -21.47 8.42 -6.67
CA GLU A 230 -22.53 9.42 -6.56
C GLU A 230 -23.30 9.31 -5.23
N GLU A 231 -23.40 8.09 -4.69
CA GLU A 231 -24.04 7.82 -3.39
C GLU A 231 -23.20 8.25 -2.17
N ALA A 232 -21.90 8.55 -2.33
CA ALA A 232 -20.92 8.67 -1.25
C ALA A 232 -20.51 10.11 -0.93
#